data_AF-A0A2D4NDN3-F1
#
_entry.id   AF-A0A2D4NDN3-F1
#
_cell.length_a   1.000
_cell.length_b   1.000
_cell.length_c   1.000
_cell.angle_alpha   90.00
_cell.angle_beta   90.00
_cell.angle_gamma   90.00
#
_symmetry.space_group_name_H-M   'P 1'
#
loop_
_entity.id
_entity.type
_entity.pdbx_description
1 polymer ?
#
loop_
_entity_poly.entity_id
_entity_poly.type
_entity_poly.pdbx_seq_one_letter_code
_entity_poly.pdbx_strand_id
1 'polypeptide(L)'
;MNPEKDFSPLTPSIVRALNDKLYEKRKVAALEIEKLVREFVAQNSAAQIKHVIQTLSVEFALSQHPHSRKGGLIGLAACSIALGKDSGLYLKELIEPVLMCFGDADSRLRYYACEALYNIVKVARGAIVPHFNVLFDGLSKLAADPDPNVKSGSELLDRLLKDIVTESSRFDLVSFIPLLRERIYSNNQYARQFIISWILVLESVPDINLLDYLPEILDGLFQILGDNSKEIRKMCE
;
A
#
# COMPACT_ATOMS: atom_id res chain seq x y z
N MET A 1 -27.65 -5.00 9.22
CA MET A 1 -26.91 -6.24 8.95
C MET A 1 -27.86 -7.17 8.24
N ASN A 2 -27.53 -7.58 7.02
CA ASN A 2 -28.39 -8.49 6.25
C ASN A 2 -28.25 -9.89 6.87
N PRO A 3 -29.33 -10.53 7.36
CA PRO A 3 -29.24 -11.80 8.10
C PRO A 3 -28.87 -13.02 7.23
N GLU A 4 -28.67 -12.85 5.92
CA GLU A 4 -28.40 -13.92 4.95
C GLU A 4 -26.94 -14.02 4.48
N LYS A 5 -26.05 -13.08 4.85
CA LYS A 5 -24.64 -13.18 4.46
C LYS A 5 -23.88 -14.10 5.42
N ASP A 6 -23.47 -15.25 4.92
CA ASP A 6 -22.51 -16.11 5.61
C ASP A 6 -21.13 -15.45 5.58
N PHE A 7 -20.64 -15.07 6.75
CA PHE A 7 -19.31 -14.48 6.94
C PHE A 7 -18.28 -15.52 7.39
N SER A 8 -18.65 -16.81 7.37
CA SER A 8 -17.72 -17.90 7.62
C SER A 8 -16.41 -17.70 6.83
N PRO A 9 -15.24 -17.99 7.42
CA PRO A 9 -15.04 -18.55 8.76
C PRO A 9 -14.96 -17.49 9.87
N LEU A 10 -15.31 -16.22 9.61
CA LEU A 10 -15.34 -15.18 10.63
C LEU A 10 -16.53 -15.40 11.57
N THR A 11 -16.26 -15.43 12.87
CA THR A 11 -17.31 -15.56 13.87
C THR A 11 -18.18 -14.30 13.94
N PRO A 12 -19.44 -14.40 14.39
CA PRO A 12 -20.30 -13.23 14.58
C PRO A 12 -19.70 -12.16 15.50
N SER A 13 -18.85 -12.55 16.47
CA SER A 13 -18.15 -11.61 17.35
C SER A 13 -17.12 -10.77 16.59
N ILE A 14 -16.31 -11.40 15.74
CA ILE A 14 -15.34 -10.73 14.86
C ILE A 14 -16.08 -9.78 13.93
N VAL A 15 -17.11 -10.26 13.24
CA VAL A 15 -17.91 -9.45 12.30
C VAL A 15 -18.49 -8.22 12.99
N ARG A 16 -19.07 -8.37 14.18
CA ARG A 16 -19.61 -7.24 14.95
C ARG A 16 -18.51 -6.25 15.34
N ALA A 17 -17.37 -6.73 15.83
CA ALA A 17 -16.28 -5.89 16.30
C ALA A 17 -15.55 -5.15 15.16
N LEU A 18 -15.43 -5.74 13.97
CA LEU A 18 -14.93 -5.06 12.76
C LEU A 18 -15.83 -3.90 12.31
N ASN A 19 -17.14 -4.00 12.53
CA ASN A 19 -18.13 -2.97 12.20
C ASN A 19 -18.24 -1.88 13.28
N ASP A 20 -17.53 -2.01 14.40
CA ASP A 20 -17.63 -1.07 15.52
C ASP A 20 -17.04 0.29 15.13
N LYS A 21 -17.59 1.37 15.68
CA LYS A 21 -17.09 2.74 15.49
C LYS A 21 -15.75 2.96 16.19
N LEU A 22 -15.48 2.25 17.30
CA LEU A 22 -14.27 2.38 18.10
C LEU A 22 -13.11 1.60 17.50
N TYR A 23 -11.96 2.25 17.37
CA TYR A 23 -10.74 1.61 16.87
C TYR A 23 -10.30 0.41 17.73
N GLU A 24 -10.32 0.55 19.07
CA GLU A 24 -9.93 -0.53 19.98
C GLU A 24 -10.76 -1.81 19.79
N LYS A 25 -12.05 -1.68 19.48
CA LYS A 25 -12.91 -2.84 19.20
C LYS A 25 -12.52 -3.54 17.90
N ARG A 26 -12.20 -2.77 16.85
CA ARG A 26 -11.69 -3.32 15.58
C ARG A 26 -10.34 -3.99 15.76
N LYS A 27 -9.47 -3.43 16.62
CA LYS A 27 -8.16 -4.02 16.96
C LYS A 27 -8.29 -5.36 17.66
N VAL A 28 -9.26 -5.52 18.58
CA VAL A 28 -9.55 -6.83 19.19
C VAL A 28 -9.94 -7.86 18.12
N ALA A 29 -10.82 -7.49 17.18
CA ALA A 29 -11.19 -8.37 16.07
C ALA A 29 -9.99 -8.73 15.18
N ALA A 30 -9.09 -7.78 14.93
CA ALA A 30 -7.86 -8.02 14.17
C ALA A 30 -6.96 -9.08 14.84
N LEU A 31 -6.81 -9.04 16.17
CA LEU A 31 -6.06 -10.06 16.92
C LEU A 31 -6.73 -11.44 16.86
N GLU A 32 -8.06 -11.50 16.87
CA GLU A 32 -8.80 -12.76 16.70
C GLU A 32 -8.64 -13.33 15.29
N ILE A 33 -8.67 -12.47 14.25
CA ILE A 33 -8.38 -12.86 12.87
C ILE A 33 -6.95 -13.39 12.74
N GLU A 34 -5.98 -12.73 13.36
CA GLU A 34 -4.59 -13.16 13.34
C GLU A 34 -4.44 -14.58 13.90
N LYS A 35 -5.08 -14.86 15.05
CA LYS A 35 -5.10 -16.20 15.64
C LYS A 35 -5.75 -17.22 14.71
N LEU A 36 -6.92 -16.89 14.14
CA LEU A 36 -7.65 -17.76 13.22
C LEU A 36 -6.82 -18.12 11.98
N VAL A 37 -6.17 -17.12 11.36
CA VAL A 37 -5.35 -17.35 10.17
C VAL A 37 -4.11 -18.19 10.50
N ARG A 38 -3.46 -17.97 11.66
CA ARG A 38 -2.35 -18.83 12.11
C ARG A 38 -2.78 -20.28 12.30
N GLU A 39 -3.99 -20.52 12.82
CA GLU A 39 -4.55 -21.87 12.94
C GLU A 39 -4.75 -22.52 11.55
N PHE A 40 -5.27 -21.77 10.58
CA PHE A 40 -5.40 -22.28 9.20
C PHE A 40 -4.06 -22.52 8.51
N VAL A 41 -3.05 -21.69 8.77
CA VAL A 41 -1.68 -21.94 8.30
C VAL A 41 -1.13 -23.24 8.89
N ALA A 42 -1.28 -23.45 10.20
CA ALA A 42 -0.83 -24.67 10.87
C ALA A 42 -1.56 -25.94 10.37
N GLN A 43 -2.79 -25.80 9.90
CA GLN A 43 -3.59 -26.89 9.31
C GLN A 43 -3.38 -27.05 7.80
N ASN A 44 -2.57 -26.18 7.17
CA ASN A 44 -2.39 -26.11 5.72
C ASN A 44 -3.71 -25.88 4.95
N SER A 45 -4.64 -25.15 5.57
CA SER A 45 -5.99 -24.88 5.08
C SER A 45 -6.02 -23.64 4.16
N ALA A 46 -5.31 -23.70 3.03
CA ALA A 46 -5.18 -22.57 2.11
C ALA A 46 -6.54 -22.02 1.60
N ALA A 47 -7.53 -22.89 1.41
CA ALA A 47 -8.87 -22.49 1.00
C ALA A 47 -9.57 -21.60 2.05
N GLN A 48 -9.39 -21.90 3.34
CA GLN A 48 -9.96 -21.10 4.43
C GLN A 48 -9.27 -19.74 4.54
N ILE A 49 -7.94 -19.69 4.36
CA ILE A 49 -7.17 -18.44 4.32
C ILE A 49 -7.69 -17.53 3.19
N LYS A 50 -7.84 -18.09 1.98
CA LYS A 50 -8.40 -17.34 0.84
C LYS A 50 -9.80 -16.84 1.14
N HIS A 51 -10.64 -17.66 1.77
CA HIS A 51 -11.99 -17.26 2.13
C HIS A 51 -12.00 -16.10 3.14
N VAL A 52 -11.15 -16.13 4.18
CA VAL A 52 -10.98 -15.01 5.12
C VAL A 52 -10.59 -13.72 4.38
N ILE A 53 -9.56 -13.77 3.55
CA ILE A 53 -9.06 -12.59 2.80
C ILE A 53 -10.16 -12.06 1.88
N GLN A 54 -10.86 -12.93 1.16
CA GLN A 54 -11.94 -12.55 0.26
C GLN A 54 -13.11 -11.91 1.01
N THR A 55 -13.50 -12.47 2.15
CA THR A 55 -14.57 -11.90 3.00
C THR A 55 -14.16 -10.52 3.52
N LEU A 56 -12.95 -10.37 4.05
CA LEU A 56 -12.45 -9.06 4.54
C LEU A 56 -12.30 -8.02 3.40
N SER A 57 -11.95 -8.47 2.20
CA SER A 57 -11.86 -7.62 1.02
C SER A 57 -13.24 -7.14 0.56
N VAL A 58 -14.12 -8.07 0.16
CA VAL A 58 -15.37 -7.77 -0.53
C VAL A 58 -16.44 -7.23 0.43
N GLU A 59 -16.58 -7.83 1.61
CA GLU A 59 -17.66 -7.50 2.53
C GLU A 59 -17.34 -6.33 3.46
N PHE A 60 -16.05 -6.05 3.66
CA PHE A 60 -15.59 -5.03 4.59
C PHE A 60 -14.83 -3.91 3.89
N ALA A 61 -13.62 -4.15 3.35
CA ALA A 61 -12.75 -3.10 2.80
C ALA A 61 -13.42 -2.34 1.64
N LEU A 62 -14.17 -3.05 0.80
CA LEU A 62 -14.92 -2.51 -0.34
C LEU A 62 -16.41 -2.27 -0.03
N SER A 63 -16.81 -2.34 1.24
CA SER A 63 -18.18 -2.08 1.69
C SER A 63 -18.59 -0.62 1.43
N GLN A 64 -19.89 -0.37 1.35
CA GLN A 64 -20.44 1.00 1.34
C GLN A 64 -20.42 1.65 2.73
N HIS A 65 -20.21 0.87 3.80
CA HIS A 65 -20.27 1.34 5.18
C HIS A 65 -18.88 1.78 5.70
N PRO A 66 -18.70 3.03 6.15
CA PRO A 66 -17.38 3.55 6.54
C PRO A 66 -16.67 2.77 7.66
N HIS A 67 -17.42 2.26 8.65
CA HIS A 67 -16.83 1.47 9.74
C HIS A 67 -16.39 0.08 9.28
N SER A 68 -17.19 -0.56 8.42
CA SER A 68 -16.84 -1.85 7.81
C SER A 68 -15.55 -1.73 7.01
N ARG A 69 -15.38 -0.65 6.23
CA ARG A 69 -14.13 -0.42 5.47
C ARG A 69 -12.91 -0.32 6.37
N LYS A 70 -13.01 0.43 7.46
CA LYS A 70 -11.95 0.55 8.48
C LYS A 70 -11.65 -0.81 9.13
N GLY A 71 -12.68 -1.63 9.35
CA GLY A 71 -12.55 -3.02 9.81
C GLY A 71 -11.85 -3.93 8.78
N GLY A 72 -12.22 -3.83 7.51
CA GLY A 72 -11.62 -4.62 6.44
C GLY A 72 -10.12 -4.35 6.29
N LEU A 73 -9.73 -3.07 6.31
CA LEU A 73 -8.32 -2.66 6.21
C LEU A 73 -7.46 -3.23 7.35
N ILE A 74 -7.90 -3.11 8.60
CA ILE A 74 -7.16 -3.68 9.74
C ILE A 74 -7.18 -5.21 9.74
N GLY A 75 -8.27 -5.83 9.28
CA GLY A 75 -8.36 -7.28 9.13
C GLY A 75 -7.42 -7.84 8.07
N LEU A 76 -7.30 -7.19 6.90
CA LEU A 76 -6.38 -7.59 5.84
C LEU A 76 -4.91 -7.47 6.30
N ALA A 77 -4.58 -6.40 7.00
CA ALA A 77 -3.26 -6.24 7.62
C ALA A 77 -2.98 -7.36 8.64
N ALA A 78 -3.96 -7.72 9.48
CA ALA A 78 -3.84 -8.82 10.43
C ALA A 78 -3.65 -10.18 9.75
N CYS A 79 -4.35 -10.43 8.63
CA CYS A 79 -4.12 -11.62 7.81
C CYS A 79 -2.68 -11.68 7.32
N SER A 80 -2.16 -10.58 6.78
CA SER A 80 -0.77 -10.53 6.32
C SER A 80 0.22 -10.79 7.44
N ILE A 81 0.01 -10.23 8.64
CA ILE A 81 0.84 -10.46 9.82
C ILE A 81 0.81 -11.94 10.23
N ALA A 82 -0.37 -12.56 10.25
CA ALA A 82 -0.54 -13.97 10.57
C ALA A 82 0.18 -14.90 9.58
N LEU A 83 0.13 -14.57 8.29
CA LEU A 83 0.76 -15.33 7.22
C LEU A 83 2.30 -15.21 7.25
N GLY A 84 2.85 -14.11 7.76
CA GLY A 84 4.29 -13.90 7.78
C GLY A 84 4.89 -13.98 6.37
N LYS A 85 5.88 -14.84 6.17
CA LYS A 85 6.53 -15.04 4.86
C LYS A 85 5.58 -15.58 3.80
N ASP A 86 4.55 -16.32 4.19
CA ASP A 86 3.57 -16.89 3.27
C ASP A 86 2.58 -15.85 2.73
N SER A 87 2.61 -14.61 3.25
CA SER A 87 1.82 -13.49 2.72
C SER A 87 2.07 -13.25 1.24
N GLY A 88 3.29 -13.57 0.75
CA GLY A 88 3.67 -13.54 -0.66
C GLY A 88 2.70 -14.27 -1.60
N LEU A 89 2.06 -15.34 -1.13
CA LEU A 89 1.13 -16.16 -1.91
C LEU A 89 -0.24 -15.50 -2.12
N TYR A 90 -0.54 -14.43 -1.38
CA TYR A 90 -1.86 -13.80 -1.32
C TYR A 90 -1.79 -12.27 -1.55
N LEU A 91 -0.65 -11.76 -2.01
CA LEU A 91 -0.40 -10.32 -2.10
C LEU A 91 -1.39 -9.60 -3.01
N LYS A 92 -1.79 -10.22 -4.12
CA LYS A 92 -2.76 -9.63 -5.03
C LYS A 92 -4.08 -9.35 -4.30
N GLU A 93 -4.61 -10.36 -3.62
CA GLU A 93 -5.88 -10.27 -2.89
C GLU A 93 -5.80 -9.38 -1.64
N LEU A 94 -4.63 -9.26 -1.02
CA LEU A 94 -4.39 -8.39 0.13
C LEU A 94 -4.24 -6.91 -0.27
N ILE A 95 -3.52 -6.62 -1.35
CA ILE A 95 -3.12 -5.26 -1.74
C ILE A 95 -4.24 -4.54 -2.50
N GLU A 96 -4.86 -5.19 -3.49
CA GLU A 96 -5.86 -4.57 -4.37
C GLU A 96 -6.99 -3.84 -3.60
N PRO A 97 -7.70 -4.46 -2.62
CA PRO A 97 -8.76 -3.76 -1.88
C PRO A 97 -8.26 -2.58 -1.04
N VAL A 98 -7.01 -2.64 -0.57
CA VAL A 98 -6.39 -1.54 0.20
C VAL A 98 -6.10 -0.36 -0.72
N LEU A 99 -5.55 -0.61 -1.90
CA LEU A 99 -5.26 0.44 -2.89
C LEU A 99 -6.52 1.12 -3.41
N MET A 100 -7.63 0.39 -3.56
CA MET A 100 -8.92 1.00 -3.90
C MET A 100 -9.36 2.04 -2.87
N CYS A 101 -8.94 1.90 -1.60
CA CYS A 101 -9.24 2.87 -0.55
C CYS A 101 -8.35 4.12 -0.58
N PHE A 102 -7.31 4.19 -1.42
CA PHE A 102 -6.46 5.39 -1.54
C PHE A 102 -7.16 6.52 -2.31
N GLY A 103 -8.19 6.21 -3.09
CA GLY A 103 -9.01 7.20 -3.80
C GLY A 103 -10.24 7.64 -3.00
N ASP A 104 -10.36 7.28 -1.73
CA ASP A 104 -11.58 7.52 -0.99
C ASP A 104 -11.82 9.00 -0.66
N ALA A 105 -13.08 9.41 -0.52
CA ALA A 105 -13.42 10.76 -0.09
C ALA A 105 -13.02 11.04 1.38
N ASP A 106 -13.11 10.06 2.30
CA ASP A 106 -12.71 10.21 3.71
C ASP A 106 -11.18 10.11 3.84
N SER A 107 -10.52 11.22 4.16
CA SER A 107 -9.06 11.24 4.36
C SER A 107 -8.59 10.30 5.47
N ARG A 108 -9.42 10.07 6.50
CA ARG A 108 -9.11 9.09 7.55
C ARG A 108 -9.07 7.68 7.00
N LEU A 109 -9.93 7.35 6.02
CA LEU A 109 -9.90 6.04 5.40
C LEU A 109 -8.66 5.87 4.52
N ARG A 110 -8.28 6.90 3.75
CA ARG A 110 -7.03 6.89 2.98
C ARG A 110 -5.81 6.69 3.90
N TYR A 111 -5.78 7.38 5.03
CA TYR A 111 -4.75 7.20 6.07
C TYR A 111 -4.71 5.75 6.59
N TYR A 112 -5.86 5.18 6.98
CA TYR A 112 -5.91 3.79 7.46
C TYR A 112 -5.55 2.77 6.38
N ALA A 113 -5.86 3.05 5.12
CA ALA A 113 -5.45 2.21 4.01
C ALA A 113 -3.92 2.24 3.86
N CYS A 114 -3.32 3.42 3.98
CA CYS A 114 -1.86 3.57 3.97
C CYS A 114 -1.21 2.78 5.11
N GLU A 115 -1.75 2.86 6.32
CA GLU A 115 -1.27 2.10 7.49
C GLU A 115 -1.41 0.58 7.30
N ALA A 116 -2.54 0.13 6.73
CA ALA A 116 -2.76 -1.27 6.41
C ALA A 116 -1.75 -1.76 5.36
N LEU A 117 -1.53 -0.99 4.29
CA LEU A 117 -0.57 -1.34 3.24
C LEU A 117 0.86 -1.37 3.76
N TYR A 118 1.25 -0.40 4.59
CA TYR A 118 2.54 -0.41 5.29
C TYR A 118 2.76 -1.72 6.04
N ASN A 119 1.75 -2.18 6.81
CA ASN A 119 1.88 -3.44 7.54
C ASN A 119 1.97 -4.67 6.63
N ILE A 120 1.23 -4.71 5.52
CA ILE A 120 1.31 -5.78 4.52
C ILE A 120 2.72 -5.80 3.89
N VAL A 121 3.19 -4.66 3.40
CA VAL A 121 4.51 -4.51 2.77
C VAL A 121 5.64 -4.84 3.75
N LYS A 122 5.52 -4.40 5.02
CA LYS A 122 6.50 -4.66 6.08
C LYS A 122 6.69 -6.15 6.32
N VAL A 123 5.62 -6.93 6.23
CA VAL A 123 5.66 -8.39 6.42
C VAL A 123 6.18 -9.09 5.16
N ALA A 124 5.70 -8.69 3.99
CA ALA A 124 6.00 -9.35 2.72
C ALA A 124 7.42 -9.06 2.19
N ARG A 125 8.00 -7.89 2.53
CA ARG A 125 9.36 -7.46 2.13
C ARG A 125 9.61 -7.71 0.63
N GLY A 126 10.67 -8.42 0.26
CA GLY A 126 11.03 -8.66 -1.15
C GLY A 126 9.94 -9.31 -2.00
N ALA A 127 8.94 -9.96 -1.40
CA ALA A 127 7.79 -10.49 -2.14
C ALA A 127 6.93 -9.38 -2.78
N ILE A 128 7.05 -8.11 -2.35
CA ILE A 128 6.30 -7.01 -2.97
C ILE A 128 6.88 -6.52 -4.28
N VAL A 129 8.12 -6.91 -4.63
CA VAL A 129 8.84 -6.35 -5.79
C VAL A 129 8.07 -6.54 -7.10
N PRO A 130 7.46 -7.72 -7.39
CA PRO A 130 6.60 -7.88 -8.57
C PRO A 130 5.34 -7.00 -8.59
N HIS A 131 4.94 -6.46 -7.44
CA HIS A 131 3.79 -5.57 -7.29
C HIS A 131 4.19 -4.09 -7.21
N PHE A 132 5.49 -3.78 -7.37
CA PHE A 132 6.03 -2.43 -7.15
C PHE A 132 5.30 -1.36 -7.94
N ASN A 133 5.07 -1.57 -9.25
CA ASN A 133 4.45 -0.58 -10.12
C ASN A 133 3.07 -0.12 -9.63
N VAL A 134 2.27 -1.05 -9.13
CA VAL A 134 0.93 -0.78 -8.60
C VAL A 134 0.99 -0.08 -7.23
N LEU A 135 1.98 -0.46 -6.41
CA LEU A 135 2.25 0.17 -5.12
C LEU A 135 2.75 1.61 -5.28
N PHE A 136 3.66 1.83 -6.23
CA PHE A 136 4.19 3.14 -6.59
C PHE A 136 3.07 4.06 -7.10
N ASP A 137 2.21 3.57 -7.99
CA ASP A 137 1.06 4.34 -8.48
C ASP A 137 0.17 4.80 -7.31
N GLY A 138 -0.21 3.88 -6.43
CA GLY A 138 -1.01 4.21 -5.25
C GLY A 138 -0.30 5.21 -4.32
N LEU A 139 0.96 4.95 -4.00
CA LEU A 139 1.74 5.78 -3.09
C LEU A 139 1.96 7.20 -3.64
N SER A 140 2.19 7.35 -4.94
CA SER A 140 2.36 8.67 -5.56
C SER A 140 1.12 9.57 -5.40
N LYS A 141 -0.07 8.98 -5.35
CA LYS A 141 -1.33 9.69 -5.06
C LYS A 141 -1.38 10.16 -3.60
N LEU A 142 -0.94 9.32 -2.67
CA LEU A 142 -0.89 9.66 -1.24
C LEU A 142 0.18 10.73 -0.93
N ALA A 143 1.33 10.67 -1.60
CA ALA A 143 2.39 11.66 -1.44
C ALA A 143 1.93 13.08 -1.84
N ALA A 144 0.97 13.16 -2.79
CA ALA A 144 0.37 14.40 -3.25
C ALA A 144 -1.05 14.65 -2.68
N ASP A 145 -1.45 13.92 -1.63
CA ASP A 145 -2.79 14.00 -1.06
C ASP A 145 -3.11 15.42 -0.55
N PRO A 146 -4.34 15.93 -0.69
CA PRO A 146 -4.71 17.23 -0.13
C PRO A 146 -4.62 17.27 1.42
N ASP A 147 -4.88 16.15 2.10
CA ASP A 147 -4.81 16.06 3.56
C ASP A 147 -3.34 15.93 4.03
N PRO A 148 -2.84 16.82 4.91
CA PRO A 148 -1.47 16.73 5.42
C PRO A 148 -1.18 15.44 6.20
N ASN A 149 -2.15 14.90 6.93
CA ASN A 149 -1.95 13.69 7.73
C ASN A 149 -1.79 12.45 6.83
N VAL A 150 -2.51 12.41 5.70
CA VAL A 150 -2.35 11.33 4.71
C VAL A 150 -0.97 11.40 4.07
N LYS A 151 -0.52 12.60 3.67
CA LYS A 151 0.84 12.80 3.15
C LYS A 151 1.90 12.31 4.14
N SER A 152 1.88 12.82 5.37
CA SER A 152 2.84 12.40 6.41
C SER A 152 2.74 10.91 6.74
N GLY A 153 1.54 10.34 6.74
CA GLY A 153 1.33 8.90 6.94
C GLY A 153 1.95 8.04 5.83
N SER A 154 2.03 8.57 4.61
CA SER A 154 2.59 7.86 3.45
C SER A 154 4.12 7.79 3.44
N GLU A 155 4.81 8.66 4.17
CA GLU A 155 6.28 8.71 4.21
C GLU A 155 6.91 7.42 4.75
N LEU A 156 6.25 6.73 5.69
CA LEU A 156 6.74 5.45 6.23
C LEU A 156 6.65 4.33 5.19
N LEU A 157 5.56 4.30 4.42
CA LEU A 157 5.39 3.34 3.33
C LEU A 157 6.37 3.63 2.18
N ASP A 158 6.57 4.91 1.85
CA ASP A 158 7.53 5.34 0.85
C ASP A 158 8.96 4.93 1.18
N ARG A 159 9.43 5.22 2.40
CA ARG A 159 10.75 4.81 2.86
C ARG A 159 10.91 3.28 2.82
N LEU A 160 9.90 2.55 3.31
CA LEU A 160 9.93 1.10 3.32
C LEU A 160 10.01 0.51 1.90
N LEU A 161 9.27 1.06 0.94
CA LEU A 161 9.35 0.61 -0.46
C LEU A 161 10.72 0.93 -1.07
N LYS A 162 11.29 2.11 -0.79
CA LYS A 162 12.64 2.47 -1.22
C LYS A 162 13.68 1.49 -0.69
N ASP A 163 13.63 1.17 0.61
CA ASP A 163 14.51 0.19 1.23
C ASP A 163 14.41 -1.16 0.50
N ILE A 164 13.19 -1.68 0.30
CA ILE A 164 12.96 -2.97 -0.38
C ILE A 164 13.47 -2.95 -1.83
N VAL A 165 13.29 -1.86 -2.56
CA VAL A 165 13.77 -1.71 -3.94
C VAL A 165 15.30 -1.69 -3.98
N THR A 166 15.94 -0.91 -3.10
CA THR A 166 17.41 -0.82 -3.05
C THR A 166 18.09 -2.11 -2.61
N GLU A 167 17.40 -2.95 -1.83
CA GLU A 167 17.86 -4.27 -1.40
C GLU A 167 17.61 -5.38 -2.45
N SER A 168 16.89 -5.08 -3.54
CA SER A 168 16.41 -6.09 -4.50
C SER A 168 17.19 -6.10 -5.81
N SER A 169 17.89 -7.20 -6.09
CA SER A 169 18.50 -7.46 -7.40
C SER A 169 17.51 -7.84 -8.51
N ARG A 170 16.20 -7.89 -8.19
CA ARG A 170 15.13 -8.28 -9.12
C ARG A 170 14.20 -7.12 -9.47
N PHE A 171 14.57 -5.89 -9.13
CA PHE A 171 13.79 -4.72 -9.47
C PHE A 171 13.74 -4.54 -10.99
N ASP A 172 12.54 -4.57 -11.56
CA ASP A 172 12.33 -4.41 -13.00
C ASP A 172 12.24 -2.93 -13.36
N LEU A 173 13.42 -2.32 -13.54
CA LEU A 173 13.53 -0.92 -13.95
C LEU A 173 12.78 -0.65 -15.26
N VAL A 174 12.91 -1.54 -16.25
CA VAL A 174 12.28 -1.40 -17.58
C VAL A 174 10.77 -1.22 -17.43
N SER A 175 10.13 -2.03 -16.60
CA SER A 175 8.68 -1.95 -16.35
C SER A 175 8.26 -0.67 -15.60
N PHE A 176 9.16 -0.09 -14.82
CA PHE A 176 8.90 1.10 -14.01
C PHE A 176 8.99 2.40 -14.80
N ILE A 177 9.91 2.49 -15.77
CA ILE A 177 10.19 3.72 -16.52
C ILE A 177 8.92 4.36 -17.14
N PRO A 178 7.96 3.63 -17.74
CA PRO A 178 6.72 4.23 -18.24
C PRO A 178 5.94 5.01 -17.17
N LEU A 179 5.87 4.50 -15.93
CA LEU A 179 5.21 5.18 -14.82
C LEU A 179 5.98 6.42 -14.40
N LEU A 180 7.31 6.33 -14.31
CA LEU A 180 8.17 7.48 -14.00
C LEU A 180 7.99 8.60 -15.04
N ARG A 181 8.00 8.23 -16.32
CA ARG A 181 7.82 9.13 -17.46
C ARG A 181 6.46 9.82 -17.45
N GLU A 182 5.39 9.14 -17.04
CA GLU A 182 4.07 9.77 -16.90
C GLU A 182 4.08 10.78 -15.75
N ARG A 183 4.65 10.41 -14.60
CA ARG A 183 4.51 11.18 -13.35
C ARG A 183 5.42 12.38 -13.23
N ILE A 184 6.54 12.39 -13.98
CA ILE A 184 7.50 13.49 -13.96
C ILE A 184 6.90 14.83 -14.42
N TYR A 185 5.83 14.80 -15.22
CA TYR A 185 5.13 16.00 -15.71
C TYR A 185 4.08 16.55 -14.74
N SER A 186 3.95 16.00 -13.53
CA SER A 186 2.98 16.50 -12.55
C SER A 186 3.28 17.97 -12.19
N ASN A 187 2.26 18.81 -12.08
CA ASN A 187 2.40 20.20 -11.62
C ASN A 187 2.26 20.36 -10.10
N ASN A 188 2.02 19.27 -9.37
CA ASN A 188 1.91 19.30 -7.92
C ASN A 188 3.31 19.24 -7.28
N GLN A 189 3.64 20.22 -6.43
CA GLN A 189 4.97 20.30 -5.79
C GLN A 189 5.36 19.03 -5.02
N TYR A 190 4.41 18.38 -4.34
CA TYR A 190 4.68 17.19 -3.54
C TYR A 190 4.88 15.97 -4.43
N ALA A 191 4.13 15.88 -5.54
CA ALA A 191 4.37 14.86 -6.54
C ALA A 191 5.77 15.01 -7.16
N ARG A 192 6.21 16.24 -7.47
CA ARG A 192 7.57 16.49 -7.98
C ARG A 192 8.64 16.07 -6.97
N GLN A 193 8.52 16.47 -5.70
CA GLN A 193 9.43 16.03 -4.63
C GLN A 193 9.46 14.51 -4.49
N PHE A 194 8.31 13.85 -4.56
CA PHE A 194 8.20 12.40 -4.54
C PHE A 194 8.99 11.76 -5.70
N ILE A 195 8.79 12.24 -6.93
CA ILE A 195 9.50 11.73 -8.11
C ILE A 195 11.01 11.97 -8.03
N ILE A 196 11.45 13.17 -7.66
CA ILE A 196 12.89 13.47 -7.47
C ILE A 196 13.48 12.51 -6.43
N SER A 197 12.79 12.30 -5.31
CA SER A 197 13.27 11.40 -4.26
C SER A 197 13.41 9.95 -4.74
N TRP A 198 12.53 9.47 -5.60
CA TRP A 198 12.66 8.13 -6.21
C TRP A 198 13.80 8.05 -7.22
N ILE A 199 13.99 9.08 -8.05
CA ILE A 199 15.12 9.16 -9.00
C ILE A 199 16.46 9.12 -8.26
N LEU A 200 16.62 9.91 -7.20
CA LEU A 200 17.84 9.93 -6.37
C LEU A 200 18.10 8.57 -5.71
N VAL A 201 17.07 7.91 -5.20
CA VAL A 201 17.22 6.56 -4.63
C VAL A 201 17.69 5.56 -5.68
N LEU A 202 17.08 5.58 -6.87
CA LEU A 202 17.42 4.65 -7.95
C LEU A 202 18.83 4.91 -8.50
N GLU A 203 19.25 6.17 -8.61
CA GLU A 203 20.61 6.56 -9.00
C GLU A 203 21.67 6.10 -7.99
N SER A 204 21.32 6.03 -6.70
CA SER A 204 22.22 5.52 -5.66
C SER A 204 22.47 4.00 -5.71
N VAL A 205 21.68 3.24 -6.49
CA VAL A 205 21.81 1.77 -6.58
C VAL A 205 22.78 1.40 -7.71
N PRO A 206 23.94 0.77 -7.42
CA PRO A 206 24.98 0.51 -8.42
C PRO A 206 24.55 -0.31 -9.64
N ASP A 207 23.58 -1.20 -9.46
CA ASP A 207 23.08 -2.10 -10.52
C ASP A 207 21.94 -1.47 -11.36
N ILE A 208 21.51 -0.25 -11.03
CA ILE A 208 20.43 0.46 -11.72
C ILE A 208 21.04 1.54 -12.62
N ASN A 209 20.89 1.37 -13.93
CA ASN A 209 21.35 2.36 -14.91
C ASN A 209 20.19 3.22 -15.44
N LEU A 210 19.98 4.39 -14.82
CA LEU A 210 18.99 5.36 -15.30
C LEU A 210 19.43 6.10 -16.58
N LEU A 211 20.74 6.11 -16.91
CA LEU A 211 21.25 6.84 -18.07
C LEU A 211 20.68 6.32 -19.39
N ASP A 212 20.42 5.02 -19.47
CA ASP A 212 19.80 4.39 -20.66
C ASP A 212 18.39 4.93 -20.94
N TYR A 213 17.71 5.45 -19.91
CA TYR A 213 16.36 6.01 -19.99
C TYR A 213 16.33 7.53 -19.87
N LEU A 214 17.49 8.18 -19.74
CA LEU A 214 17.58 9.63 -19.61
C LEU A 214 16.82 10.36 -20.74
N PRO A 215 16.91 9.97 -22.02
CA PRO A 215 16.17 10.66 -23.09
C PRO A 215 14.64 10.69 -22.87
N GLU A 216 14.09 9.74 -22.12
CA GLU A 216 12.67 9.63 -21.85
C GLU A 216 12.20 10.54 -20.71
N ILE A 217 13.07 10.81 -19.74
CA ILE A 217 12.75 11.58 -18.53
C ILE A 217 13.38 12.98 -18.53
N LEU A 218 14.33 13.26 -19.42
CA LEU A 218 15.12 14.49 -19.41
C LEU A 218 14.27 15.76 -19.53
N ASP A 219 13.27 15.78 -20.40
CA ASP A 219 12.37 16.94 -20.53
C ASP A 219 11.61 17.21 -19.23
N GLY A 220 11.05 16.17 -18.62
CA GLY A 220 10.39 16.25 -17.32
C GLY A 220 11.32 16.75 -16.21
N LEU A 221 12.57 16.29 -16.20
CA LEU A 221 13.58 16.78 -15.25
C LEU A 221 13.84 18.29 -15.43
N PHE A 222 13.96 18.78 -16.67
CA PHE A 222 14.11 20.22 -16.92
C PHE A 222 12.88 21.01 -16.46
N GLN A 223 11.68 20.47 -16.63
CA GLN A 223 10.47 21.11 -16.12
C GLN A 223 10.45 21.18 -14.59
N ILE A 224 10.98 20.16 -13.90
CA ILE A 224 11.12 20.14 -12.44
C ILE A 224 12.19 21.15 -11.99
N LEU A 225 13.33 21.23 -12.68
CA LEU A 225 14.40 22.19 -12.38
C LEU A 225 13.96 23.65 -12.56
N GLY A 226 13.03 23.90 -13.48
CA GLY A 226 12.40 25.21 -13.66
C GLY A 226 11.39 25.59 -12.56
N ASP A 227 11.15 24.74 -11.57
CA ASP A 227 10.18 24.99 -10.50
C ASP A 227 10.65 26.09 -9.53
N ASN A 228 9.71 26.96 -9.12
CA ASN A 228 9.99 28.07 -8.23
C ASN A 228 10.06 27.66 -6.73
N SER A 229 9.68 26.44 -6.38
CA SER A 229 9.79 25.89 -5.02
C SER A 229 11.24 25.85 -4.54
N LYS A 230 11.48 26.39 -3.34
CA LYS A 230 12.80 26.35 -2.69
C LYS A 230 13.20 24.93 -2.31
N GLU A 231 12.22 24.14 -1.89
CA GLU A 231 12.38 22.75 -1.48
C GLU A 231 12.80 21.89 -2.67
N ILE A 232 12.16 22.06 -3.85
CA ILE A 232 12.53 21.35 -5.07
C ILE A 232 13.96 21.70 -5.51
N ARG A 233 14.31 23.00 -5.52
CA ARG A 233 15.69 23.42 -5.84
C ARG A 233 16.72 22.77 -4.93
N LYS A 234 16.49 22.78 -3.62
CA LYS A 234 17.39 22.16 -2.64
C LYS A 234 17.57 20.65 -2.86
N MET A 235 16.54 19.96 -3.34
CA MET A 235 16.64 18.51 -3.63
C MET A 235 17.44 18.20 -4.90
N CYS A 236 17.66 19.20 -5.77
CA CYS A 236 18.38 19.05 -7.03
C CYS A 236 19.82 19.57 -6.99
N GLU A 237 20.25 20.14 -5.86
CA GLU A 237 21.63 20.57 -5.58
C GLU A 237 22.49 19.38 -5.11
#